data_AF-A0ABD2B297-F1
#
_entry.id   AF-A0ABD2B297-F1
#
_cell.length_a   1.000
_cell.length_b   1.000
_cell.length_c   1.000
_cell.angle_alpha   90.00
_cell.angle_beta   90.00
_cell.angle_gamma   90.00
#
_symmetry.space_group_name_H-M   'P 1'
#
loop_
_entity.id
_entity.type
_entity.pdbx_description
1 polymer ?
#
loop_
_entity_poly.entity_id
_entity_poly.type
_entity_poly.pdbx_seq_one_letter_code
_entity_poly.pdbx_strand_id
1 'polypeptide(L)'
;MHGRGAFVVLEGCDKVGKTTQVKLLVEALNNLGIVTEAKSFPNRTTKIGELLNKFLSKEIELPSEAAHLLFSANRWECRQDIVKALQNGTTLIIDRYAASGAAYTSAATGKSLTWCQEVDRGLPCPDLIVFLKVSEQMENSHMWDGERYDNIKFQQKVSSNYDKLNDGTWKVINGQQDLNVIHQELLRSTLDIIQQVKNRPIDRNIKMECRPKTFDLETAFATSKRRQMKKFRGPDSPLYSAIYPAIYLTRIFGQAPYTFSKDRLVPSNIYLMFSFIFLTVCSYNVYIVFCQFINSTRKEPILGGTEYIKVTFNFFTMIYSLLMTIWTRNKFVQIWNNIQDYDDAVRLLGYPQKEIKTGIVCWILIFVNIALWTAVNQIGMYAFSESWICNIGYMSPYFGSCLAVYKFIGITFILGQRFHHLNQLATKCICSKRNNSRPMKIDMKTIQTWHNELMIVGENLNALYTWEILLWLANLSIHSVSDIYFIIDKVLNDWDNLDWPSICCLASWVLVFVTQLITLHISCDYVSTEANCMGGILIDWQACLIEKNSLKTPIETSLHFINRKLEFTAAGCFCIELPLIRSIAAILTTYLVILLQLQ
;
A
#
# COMPACT_ATOMS: atom_id res chain seq x y z
N MET A 1 23.06 -9.43 -42.31
CA MET A 1 21.97 -9.98 -41.47
C MET A 1 20.73 -10.05 -42.33
N HIS A 2 20.09 -11.22 -42.46
CA HIS A 2 18.81 -11.32 -43.17
C HIS A 2 17.75 -10.57 -42.33
N GLY A 3 16.97 -9.68 -42.97
CA GLY A 3 15.92 -8.92 -42.28
C GLY A 3 14.82 -9.84 -41.76
N ARG A 4 14.04 -9.37 -40.77
CA ARG A 4 12.90 -10.14 -40.25
C ARG A 4 11.81 -10.35 -41.30
N GLY A 5 10.99 -11.39 -41.12
CA GLY A 5 9.78 -11.61 -41.90
C GLY A 5 8.68 -10.59 -41.56
N ALA A 6 7.70 -10.46 -42.46
CA ALA A 6 6.52 -9.64 -42.24
C ALA A 6 5.43 -10.40 -41.47
N PHE A 7 4.66 -9.69 -40.65
CA PHE A 7 3.52 -10.24 -39.93
C PHE A 7 2.21 -9.70 -40.51
N VAL A 8 1.52 -10.51 -41.33
CA VAL A 8 0.31 -10.09 -42.06
C VAL A 8 -0.90 -10.86 -41.53
N VAL A 9 -1.96 -10.14 -41.18
CA VAL A 9 -3.21 -10.73 -40.67
C VAL A 9 -4.35 -10.42 -41.63
N LEU A 10 -5.13 -11.45 -41.98
CA LEU A 10 -6.39 -11.32 -42.70
C LEU A 10 -7.54 -11.40 -41.69
N GLU A 11 -8.33 -10.34 -41.62
CA GLU A 11 -9.53 -10.21 -40.79
C GLU A 11 -10.79 -10.11 -41.66
N GLY A 12 -11.94 -10.48 -41.09
CA GLY A 12 -13.22 -10.47 -41.79
C GLY A 12 -14.28 -11.35 -41.13
N CYS A 13 -15.53 -11.18 -41.57
CA CYS A 13 -16.64 -12.05 -41.19
C CYS A 13 -16.40 -13.50 -41.65
N ASP A 14 -17.23 -14.43 -41.19
CA ASP A 14 -17.17 -15.81 -41.70
C ASP A 14 -17.50 -15.86 -43.20
N LYS A 15 -16.88 -16.82 -43.90
CA LYS A 15 -17.12 -17.14 -45.32
C LYS A 15 -16.80 -16.04 -46.35
N VAL A 16 -16.02 -15.03 -45.97
CA VAL A 16 -15.48 -14.03 -46.92
C VAL A 16 -14.24 -14.49 -47.71
N GLY A 17 -13.93 -15.78 -47.72
CA GLY A 17 -12.80 -16.34 -48.50
C GLY A 17 -11.40 -16.20 -47.88
N LYS A 18 -11.27 -15.83 -46.59
CA LYS A 18 -9.97 -15.66 -45.90
C LYS A 18 -9.04 -16.84 -46.08
N THR A 19 -9.48 -18.05 -45.73
CA THR A 19 -8.67 -19.25 -45.77
C THR A 19 -8.18 -19.59 -47.18
N THR A 20 -9.01 -19.35 -48.20
CA THR A 20 -8.64 -19.50 -49.61
C THR A 20 -7.54 -18.50 -49.99
N GLN A 21 -7.73 -17.22 -49.61
CA GLN A 21 -6.76 -16.17 -49.91
C GLN A 21 -5.42 -16.37 -49.18
N VAL A 22 -5.44 -16.85 -47.92
CA VAL A 22 -4.21 -17.19 -47.19
C VAL A 22 -3.43 -18.28 -47.92
N LYS A 23 -4.09 -19.35 -48.38
CA LYS A 23 -3.41 -20.44 -49.12
C LYS A 23 -2.76 -19.93 -50.40
N LEU A 24 -3.52 -19.20 -51.23
CA LEU A 24 -3.03 -18.64 -52.49
C LEU A 24 -1.87 -17.67 -52.27
N LEU A 25 -1.96 -16.81 -51.25
CA LEU A 25 -0.92 -15.83 -50.93
C LEU A 25 0.38 -16.50 -50.47
N VAL A 26 0.30 -17.54 -49.64
CA VAL A 26 1.47 -18.29 -49.19
C VAL A 26 2.13 -19.04 -50.35
N GLU A 27 1.37 -19.66 -51.23
CA GLU A 27 1.89 -20.33 -52.42
C GLU A 27 2.59 -19.35 -53.37
N ALA A 28 1.95 -18.20 -53.66
CA ALA A 28 2.52 -17.17 -54.51
C ALA A 28 3.83 -16.59 -53.94
N LEU A 29 3.90 -16.31 -52.64
CA LEU A 29 5.10 -15.78 -51.99
C LEU A 29 6.24 -16.79 -51.96
N ASN A 30 5.95 -18.07 -51.68
CA ASN A 30 6.95 -19.12 -51.72
C ASN A 30 7.47 -19.36 -53.14
N ASN A 31 6.61 -19.29 -54.18
CA ASN A 31 7.02 -19.36 -55.58
C ASN A 31 7.93 -18.17 -56.00
N LEU A 32 7.81 -17.03 -55.31
CA LEU A 32 8.70 -15.88 -55.45
C LEU A 32 9.98 -15.99 -54.59
N GLY A 33 10.21 -17.12 -53.92
CA GLY A 33 11.39 -17.37 -53.09
C GLY A 33 11.35 -16.71 -51.69
N ILE A 34 10.18 -16.23 -51.26
CA ILE A 34 9.98 -15.63 -49.93
C ILE A 34 9.44 -16.69 -48.98
N VAL A 35 10.26 -17.11 -48.01
CA VAL A 35 9.88 -18.12 -47.00
C VAL A 35 8.66 -17.63 -46.22
N THR A 36 7.53 -18.29 -46.44
CA THR A 36 6.24 -17.86 -45.90
C THR A 36 5.45 -19.04 -45.31
N GLU A 37 4.89 -18.85 -44.12
CA GLU A 37 4.05 -19.83 -43.42
C GLU A 37 2.63 -19.29 -43.17
N ALA A 38 1.63 -20.17 -43.25
CA ALA A 38 0.27 -19.89 -42.84
C ALA A 38 0.04 -20.31 -41.38
N LYS A 39 -0.67 -19.49 -40.60
CA LYS A 39 -1.29 -19.92 -39.33
C LYS A 39 -2.73 -19.42 -39.25
N SER A 40 -3.52 -19.99 -38.35
CA SER A 40 -4.92 -19.58 -38.12
C SER A 40 -5.25 -19.57 -36.64
N PHE A 41 -6.11 -18.64 -36.22
CA PHE A 41 -6.69 -18.62 -34.88
C PHE A 41 -8.21 -18.85 -34.90
N PRO A 42 -8.76 -19.66 -33.97
CA PRO A 42 -8.05 -20.38 -32.91
C PRO A 42 -7.13 -21.49 -33.46
N ASN A 43 -5.95 -21.64 -32.86
CA ASN A 43 -5.08 -22.76 -33.14
C ASN A 43 -5.67 -24.00 -32.48
N ARG A 44 -6.44 -24.78 -33.24
CA ARG A 44 -7.22 -25.95 -32.76
C ARG A 44 -6.37 -27.16 -32.35
N THR A 45 -5.05 -27.14 -32.55
CA THR A 45 -4.17 -28.28 -32.23
C THR A 45 -3.65 -28.28 -30.79
N THR A 46 -3.82 -27.17 -30.05
CA THR A 46 -3.41 -27.09 -28.64
C THR A 46 -4.54 -27.54 -27.72
N LYS A 47 -4.25 -27.82 -26.45
CA LYS A 47 -5.29 -28.17 -25.46
C LYS A 47 -6.37 -27.09 -25.31
N ILE A 48 -5.98 -25.81 -25.36
CA ILE A 48 -6.93 -24.68 -25.34
C ILE A 48 -7.69 -24.64 -26.66
N GLY A 49 -7.00 -24.86 -27.77
CA GLY A 49 -7.57 -24.97 -29.12
C GLY A 49 -8.64 -26.04 -29.25
N GLU A 50 -8.39 -27.24 -28.72
CA GLU A 50 -9.33 -28.36 -28.69
C GLU A 50 -10.59 -27.98 -27.91
N LEU A 51 -10.45 -27.31 -26.77
CA LEU A 51 -11.57 -26.82 -25.97
C LEU A 51 -12.39 -25.76 -26.73
N LEU A 52 -11.72 -24.81 -27.38
CA LEU A 52 -12.36 -23.82 -28.24
C LEU A 52 -13.07 -24.46 -29.44
N ASN A 53 -12.49 -25.52 -30.02
CA ASN A 53 -13.11 -26.28 -31.10
C ASN A 53 -14.42 -26.91 -30.63
N LYS A 54 -14.42 -27.60 -29.48
CA LYS A 54 -15.65 -28.16 -28.88
C LYS A 54 -16.69 -27.08 -28.60
N PHE A 55 -16.28 -25.91 -28.14
CA PHE A 55 -17.17 -24.77 -27.91
C PHE A 55 -17.79 -24.24 -29.22
N LEU A 56 -16.98 -24.08 -30.28
CA LEU A 56 -17.45 -23.62 -31.59
C LEU A 56 -18.36 -24.64 -32.27
N SER A 57 -18.08 -25.95 -32.11
CA SER A 57 -18.92 -27.06 -32.58
C SER A 57 -20.19 -27.28 -31.74
N LYS A 58 -20.42 -26.48 -30.69
CA LYS A 58 -21.56 -26.61 -29.76
C LYS A 58 -21.59 -27.93 -28.96
N GLU A 59 -20.46 -28.64 -28.86
CA GLU A 59 -20.33 -29.84 -28.03
C GLU A 59 -20.27 -29.51 -26.54
N ILE A 60 -19.76 -28.32 -26.20
CA ILE A 60 -19.73 -27.80 -24.83
C ILE A 60 -20.31 -26.38 -24.80
N GLU A 61 -20.90 -26.03 -23.66
CA GLU A 61 -21.32 -24.67 -23.35
C GLU A 61 -20.31 -24.02 -22.40
N LEU A 62 -19.91 -22.79 -22.72
CA LEU A 62 -19.07 -21.95 -21.88
C LEU A 62 -19.69 -20.56 -21.82
N PRO A 63 -19.60 -19.85 -20.67
CA PRO A 63 -19.88 -18.42 -20.62
C PRO A 63 -19.06 -17.69 -21.69
N SER A 64 -19.68 -16.76 -22.40
CA SER A 64 -19.03 -16.07 -23.53
C SER A 64 -17.79 -15.29 -23.10
N GLU A 65 -17.76 -14.77 -21.87
CA GLU A 65 -16.57 -14.17 -21.25
C GLU A 65 -15.44 -15.17 -21.01
N ALA A 66 -15.76 -16.40 -20.58
CA ALA A 66 -14.76 -17.44 -20.38
C ALA A 66 -14.18 -17.88 -21.74
N ALA A 67 -15.04 -18.08 -22.74
CA ALA A 67 -14.61 -18.37 -24.11
C ALA A 67 -13.69 -17.27 -24.67
N HIS A 68 -14.00 -15.99 -24.42
CA HIS A 68 -13.16 -14.86 -24.83
C HIS A 68 -11.74 -14.94 -24.24
N LEU A 69 -11.62 -15.22 -22.95
CA LEU A 69 -10.32 -15.38 -22.29
C LEU A 69 -9.54 -16.58 -22.86
N LEU A 70 -10.22 -17.68 -23.17
CA LEU A 70 -9.60 -18.84 -23.81
C LEU A 70 -9.11 -18.53 -25.23
N PHE A 71 -9.87 -17.77 -26.02
CA PHE A 71 -9.41 -17.29 -27.33
C PHE A 71 -8.15 -16.42 -27.22
N SER A 72 -8.08 -15.55 -26.20
CA SER A 72 -6.87 -14.75 -25.94
C SER A 72 -5.70 -15.62 -25.49
N ALA A 73 -5.92 -16.54 -24.54
CA ALA A 73 -4.92 -17.48 -24.06
C ALA A 73 -4.32 -18.32 -25.21
N ASN A 74 -5.16 -18.76 -26.16
CA ASN A 74 -4.73 -19.50 -27.36
C ASN A 74 -3.82 -18.69 -28.29
N ARG A 75 -3.97 -17.36 -28.35
CA ARG A 75 -3.01 -16.48 -29.05
C ARG A 75 -1.72 -16.30 -28.26
N TRP A 76 -1.83 -16.13 -26.94
CA TRP A 76 -0.68 -15.93 -26.06
C TRP A 76 0.25 -17.14 -26.00
N GLU A 77 -0.29 -18.37 -25.99
CA GLU A 77 0.53 -19.58 -26.03
C GLU A 77 1.36 -19.69 -27.32
N CYS A 78 0.83 -19.22 -28.46
CA CYS A 78 1.53 -19.21 -29.75
C CYS A 78 2.50 -18.03 -29.94
N ARG A 79 2.54 -17.07 -29.00
CA ARG A 79 3.27 -15.81 -29.15
C ARG A 79 4.76 -16.01 -29.39
N GLN A 80 5.40 -16.90 -28.63
CA GLN A 80 6.85 -17.11 -28.74
C GLN A 80 7.24 -17.65 -30.11
N ASP A 81 6.43 -18.57 -30.66
CA ASP A 81 6.68 -19.18 -31.96
C ASP A 81 6.46 -18.19 -33.10
N ILE A 82 5.46 -17.31 -32.98
CA ILE A 82 5.26 -16.19 -33.93
C ILE A 82 6.50 -15.30 -33.95
N VAL A 83 6.96 -14.85 -32.78
CA VAL A 83 8.13 -13.95 -32.68
C VAL A 83 9.39 -14.61 -33.23
N LYS A 84 9.63 -15.89 -32.91
CA LYS A 84 10.79 -16.65 -33.41
C LYS A 84 10.77 -16.78 -34.92
N ALA A 85 9.63 -17.17 -35.52
CA ALA A 85 9.51 -17.31 -36.97
C ALA A 85 9.80 -15.99 -37.70
N LEU A 86 9.21 -14.89 -37.22
CA LEU A 86 9.45 -13.55 -37.78
C LEU A 86 10.93 -13.15 -37.67
N GLN A 87 11.55 -13.37 -36.51
CA GLN A 87 12.98 -13.05 -36.30
C GLN A 87 13.90 -13.88 -37.18
N ASN A 88 13.52 -15.12 -37.51
CA ASN A 88 14.27 -15.99 -38.42
C ASN A 88 14.10 -15.62 -39.91
N GLY A 89 13.32 -14.58 -40.22
CA GLY A 89 13.08 -14.15 -41.60
C GLY A 89 11.84 -14.75 -42.26
N THR A 90 11.11 -15.63 -41.57
CA THR A 90 9.88 -16.24 -42.09
C THR A 90 8.73 -15.24 -42.04
N THR A 91 8.11 -14.98 -43.19
CA THR A 91 6.87 -14.17 -43.26
C THR A 91 5.69 -15.01 -42.80
N LEU A 92 4.81 -14.44 -41.98
CA LEU A 92 3.64 -15.13 -41.44
C LEU A 92 2.36 -14.50 -42.01
N ILE A 93 1.52 -15.33 -42.62
CA ILE A 93 0.16 -14.98 -43.06
C ILE A 93 -0.84 -15.64 -42.10
N ILE A 94 -1.58 -14.83 -41.36
CA ILE A 94 -2.49 -15.31 -40.30
C ILE A 94 -3.95 -15.13 -40.70
N ASP A 95 -4.72 -16.21 -40.65
CA ASP A 95 -6.19 -16.17 -40.72
C ASP A 95 -6.78 -15.94 -39.33
N ARG A 96 -7.31 -14.73 -39.08
CA ARG A 96 -7.84 -14.23 -37.80
C ARG A 96 -6.80 -14.00 -36.69
N TYR A 97 -6.93 -12.91 -35.94
CA TYR A 97 -6.07 -12.62 -34.79
C TYR A 97 -6.84 -11.91 -33.65
N ALA A 98 -6.23 -10.94 -32.98
CA ALA A 98 -6.82 -10.22 -31.85
C ALA A 98 -8.10 -9.43 -32.23
N ALA A 99 -8.18 -8.89 -33.45
CA ALA A 99 -9.35 -8.14 -33.89
C ALA A 99 -10.59 -9.04 -34.02
N SER A 100 -10.44 -10.27 -34.54
CA SER A 100 -11.49 -11.30 -34.46
C SER A 100 -11.95 -11.54 -33.02
N GLY A 101 -11.02 -11.67 -32.06
CA GLY A 101 -11.35 -11.84 -30.65
C GLY A 101 -12.23 -10.71 -30.09
N ALA A 102 -11.89 -9.46 -30.39
CA ALA A 102 -12.66 -8.31 -29.94
C ALA A 102 -14.03 -8.20 -30.63
N ALA A 103 -14.08 -8.37 -31.96
CA ALA A 103 -15.28 -8.19 -32.75
C ALA A 103 -16.37 -9.22 -32.41
N TYR A 104 -16.00 -10.50 -32.30
CA TYR A 104 -16.92 -11.60 -32.00
C TYR A 104 -17.41 -11.56 -30.55
N THR A 105 -16.52 -11.31 -29.58
CA THR A 105 -16.94 -11.25 -28.17
C THR A 105 -17.84 -10.06 -27.89
N SER A 106 -17.55 -8.88 -28.47
CA SER A 106 -18.43 -7.73 -28.33
C SER A 106 -19.82 -7.99 -28.93
N ALA A 107 -19.89 -8.70 -30.07
CA ALA A 107 -21.16 -9.09 -30.68
C ALA A 107 -21.95 -10.10 -29.83
N ALA A 108 -21.27 -11.02 -29.14
CA ALA A 108 -21.90 -12.05 -28.29
C ALA A 108 -22.34 -11.54 -26.93
N THR A 109 -21.56 -10.65 -26.30
CA THR A 109 -21.77 -10.22 -24.90
C THR A 109 -22.32 -8.82 -24.76
N GLY A 110 -22.24 -7.99 -25.81
CA GLY A 110 -22.55 -6.57 -25.72
C GLY A 110 -21.51 -5.74 -24.97
N LYS A 111 -20.37 -6.32 -24.56
CA LYS A 111 -19.27 -5.58 -23.93
C LYS A 111 -18.60 -4.62 -24.92
N SER A 112 -17.98 -3.56 -24.41
CA SER A 112 -17.27 -2.59 -25.25
C SER A 112 -16.08 -3.24 -25.96
N LEU A 113 -15.78 -2.76 -27.17
CA LEU A 113 -14.61 -3.21 -27.94
C LEU A 113 -13.31 -2.97 -27.17
N THR A 114 -13.24 -1.87 -26.42
CA THR A 114 -12.10 -1.56 -25.54
C THR A 114 -11.87 -2.65 -24.50
N TRP A 115 -12.92 -3.13 -23.82
CA TRP A 115 -12.81 -4.22 -22.85
C TRP A 115 -12.28 -5.50 -23.51
N CYS A 116 -12.77 -5.81 -24.71
CA CYS A 116 -12.37 -7.01 -25.44
C CYS A 116 -10.94 -6.94 -25.99
N GLN A 117 -10.37 -5.74 -26.18
CA GLN A 117 -9.00 -5.55 -26.66
C GLN A 117 -7.95 -5.67 -25.56
N GLU A 118 -8.29 -5.41 -24.29
CA GLU A 118 -7.31 -5.37 -23.19
C GLU A 118 -6.61 -6.71 -22.95
N VAL A 119 -7.30 -7.83 -23.16
CA VAL A 119 -6.73 -9.18 -22.90
C VAL A 119 -5.62 -9.55 -23.90
N ASP A 120 -5.67 -8.98 -25.10
CA ASP A 120 -4.68 -9.20 -26.17
C ASP A 120 -3.57 -8.14 -26.18
N ARG A 121 -3.61 -7.20 -25.23
CA ARG A 121 -2.63 -6.11 -25.14
C ARG A 121 -1.24 -6.66 -24.82
N GLY A 122 -0.29 -6.45 -25.74
CA GLY A 122 1.09 -6.94 -25.63
C GLY A 122 1.42 -8.12 -26.54
N LEU A 123 0.44 -8.66 -27.28
CA LEU A 123 0.70 -9.52 -28.42
C LEU A 123 1.50 -8.76 -29.51
N PRO A 124 2.28 -9.47 -30.36
CA PRO A 124 2.95 -8.88 -31.52
C PRO A 124 1.95 -8.10 -32.39
N CYS A 125 2.32 -6.88 -32.78
CA CYS A 125 1.48 -6.07 -33.66
C CYS A 125 1.67 -6.52 -35.12
N PRO A 126 0.60 -6.78 -35.88
CA PRO A 126 0.70 -7.02 -37.32
C PRO A 126 1.30 -5.83 -38.05
N ASP A 127 2.18 -6.10 -39.01
CA ASP A 127 2.71 -5.08 -39.92
C ASP A 127 1.66 -4.64 -40.94
N LEU A 128 0.73 -5.53 -41.28
CA LEU A 128 -0.39 -5.28 -42.17
C LEU A 128 -1.62 -6.06 -41.68
N ILE A 129 -2.72 -5.35 -41.47
CA ILE A 129 -4.05 -5.95 -41.28
C ILE A 129 -4.83 -5.72 -42.56
N VAL A 130 -5.27 -6.80 -43.20
CA VAL A 130 -6.16 -6.74 -44.36
C VAL A 130 -7.55 -7.15 -43.93
N PHE A 131 -8.50 -6.24 -44.09
CA PHE A 131 -9.91 -6.49 -43.79
C PHE A 131 -10.69 -6.77 -45.07
N LEU A 132 -11.11 -8.03 -45.23
CA LEU A 132 -11.97 -8.46 -46.32
C LEU A 132 -13.42 -8.11 -45.97
N LYS A 133 -13.88 -6.99 -46.53
CA LYS A 133 -15.21 -6.43 -46.27
C LYS A 133 -16.21 -6.89 -47.32
N VAL A 134 -17.37 -7.34 -46.87
CA VAL A 134 -18.50 -7.71 -47.72
C VAL A 134 -19.70 -6.87 -47.26
N SER A 135 -20.30 -6.09 -48.16
CA SER A 135 -21.38 -5.13 -47.86
C SER A 135 -22.71 -5.79 -47.54
N GLU A 136 -23.05 -6.86 -48.26
CA GLU A 136 -24.18 -7.74 -47.99
C GLU A 136 -23.62 -9.12 -47.68
N GLN A 137 -23.79 -9.58 -46.44
CA GLN A 137 -23.52 -10.98 -46.13
C GLN A 137 -24.38 -11.82 -47.04
N MET A 138 -23.74 -12.48 -48.01
CA MET A 138 -24.43 -13.33 -48.96
C MET A 138 -25.41 -14.21 -48.19
N GLU A 139 -26.70 -14.10 -48.52
CA GLU A 139 -27.82 -14.92 -48.00
C GLU A 139 -27.68 -16.40 -48.40
N ASN A 140 -26.48 -16.89 -48.61
CA ASN A 140 -26.19 -18.28 -48.94
C ASN A 140 -26.06 -19.07 -47.64
N SER A 141 -27.22 -19.39 -47.05
CA SER A 141 -27.37 -20.37 -45.97
C SER A 141 -26.72 -21.72 -46.28
N HIS A 142 -26.51 -22.04 -47.55
CA HIS A 142 -25.82 -23.25 -48.03
C HIS A 142 -24.32 -23.32 -47.72
N MET A 143 -23.67 -22.22 -47.34
CA MET A 143 -22.25 -22.24 -46.95
C MET A 143 -22.05 -22.44 -45.45
N TRP A 144 -23.11 -22.62 -44.64
CA TRP A 144 -22.99 -22.69 -43.19
C TRP A 144 -22.55 -24.07 -42.70
N ASP A 145 -21.56 -24.12 -41.80
CA ASP A 145 -20.94 -25.37 -41.33
C ASP A 145 -21.56 -25.82 -40.00
N GLY A 146 -22.53 -25.05 -39.47
CA GLY A 146 -23.23 -25.34 -38.23
C GLY A 146 -22.50 -24.83 -36.98
N GLU A 147 -21.40 -24.09 -37.11
CA GLU A 147 -20.64 -23.55 -35.98
C GLU A 147 -21.47 -22.51 -35.17
N ARG A 148 -21.05 -22.25 -33.92
CA ARG A 148 -21.75 -21.37 -32.96
C ARG A 148 -22.11 -19.99 -33.51
N TYR A 149 -21.27 -19.42 -34.37
CA TYR A 149 -21.43 -18.07 -34.88
C TYR A 149 -21.94 -17.99 -36.33
N ASP A 150 -22.37 -19.11 -36.93
CA ASP A 150 -23.04 -19.16 -38.22
C ASP A 150 -24.48 -18.62 -38.13
N ASN A 151 -24.62 -17.30 -38.00
CA ASN A 151 -25.91 -16.60 -37.94
C ASN A 151 -25.79 -15.20 -38.56
N ILE A 152 -26.63 -14.87 -39.55
CA ILE A 152 -26.62 -13.57 -40.27
C ILE A 152 -26.68 -12.39 -39.30
N LYS A 153 -27.65 -12.39 -38.37
CA LYS A 153 -27.82 -11.27 -37.42
C LYS A 153 -26.60 -11.11 -36.52
N PHE A 154 -25.95 -12.22 -36.16
CA PHE A 154 -24.72 -12.19 -35.38
C PHE A 154 -23.56 -11.64 -36.21
N GLN A 155 -23.39 -12.14 -37.42
CA GLN A 155 -22.32 -11.73 -38.33
C GLN A 155 -22.46 -10.25 -38.73
N GLN A 156 -23.68 -9.70 -38.86
CA GLN A 156 -23.90 -8.26 -39.10
C GLN A 156 -23.36 -7.40 -37.94
N LYS A 157 -23.54 -7.86 -36.69
CA LYS A 157 -22.96 -7.20 -35.50
C LYS A 157 -21.43 -7.28 -35.52
N VAL A 158 -20.88 -8.43 -35.89
CA VAL A 158 -19.43 -8.62 -36.04
C VAL A 158 -18.85 -7.68 -37.11
N SER A 159 -19.50 -7.57 -38.27
CA SER A 159 -19.09 -6.65 -39.34
C SER A 159 -19.06 -5.20 -38.85
N SER A 160 -20.13 -4.78 -38.16
CA SER A 160 -20.21 -3.43 -37.56
C SER A 160 -19.11 -3.19 -36.52
N ASN A 161 -18.67 -4.22 -35.82
CA ASN A 161 -17.58 -4.13 -34.86
C ASN A 161 -16.22 -4.05 -35.54
N TYR A 162 -15.98 -4.76 -36.64
CA TYR A 162 -14.76 -4.56 -37.45
C TYR A 162 -14.65 -3.14 -37.99
N ASP A 163 -15.76 -2.58 -38.49
CA ASP A 163 -15.79 -1.19 -38.96
C ASP A 163 -15.40 -0.20 -37.86
N LYS A 164 -15.76 -0.48 -36.59
CA LYS A 164 -15.36 0.33 -35.42
C LYS A 164 -13.91 0.10 -34.97
N LEU A 165 -13.36 -1.10 -35.21
CA LEU A 165 -11.98 -1.45 -34.85
C LEU A 165 -10.96 -0.91 -35.85
N ASN A 166 -11.37 -0.69 -37.10
CA ASN A 166 -10.52 -0.09 -38.13
C ASN A 166 -10.22 1.37 -37.80
N ASP A 167 -8.96 1.64 -37.46
CA ASP A 167 -8.44 2.97 -37.12
C ASP A 167 -7.92 3.75 -38.35
N GLY A 168 -8.19 3.24 -39.56
CA GLY A 168 -7.70 3.80 -40.82
C GLY A 168 -6.34 3.27 -41.26
N THR A 169 -5.66 2.45 -40.45
CA THR A 169 -4.40 1.81 -40.84
C THR A 169 -4.61 0.50 -41.60
N TRP A 170 -5.83 -0.06 -41.57
CA TRP A 170 -6.11 -1.35 -42.19
C TRP A 170 -6.32 -1.21 -43.68
N LYS A 171 -5.82 -2.18 -44.44
CA LYS A 171 -6.11 -2.29 -45.86
C LYS A 171 -7.48 -2.95 -46.03
N VAL A 172 -8.49 -2.17 -46.41
CA VAL A 172 -9.83 -2.71 -46.70
C VAL A 172 -9.88 -3.17 -48.15
N ILE A 173 -10.23 -4.43 -48.38
CA ILE A 173 -10.44 -5.02 -49.70
C ILE A 173 -11.90 -5.45 -49.83
N ASN A 174 -12.51 -5.18 -50.99
CA ASN A 174 -13.87 -5.62 -51.26
C ASN A 174 -13.90 -7.13 -51.53
N GLY A 175 -14.44 -7.89 -50.59
CA GLY A 175 -14.57 -9.35 -50.67
C GLY A 175 -15.59 -9.85 -51.69
N GLN A 176 -16.33 -8.96 -52.38
CA GLN A 176 -17.26 -9.32 -53.47
C GLN A 176 -16.59 -9.34 -54.85
N GLN A 177 -15.32 -8.94 -54.96
CA GLN A 177 -14.59 -8.99 -56.22
C GLN A 177 -14.20 -10.42 -56.59
N ASP A 178 -13.81 -10.62 -57.86
CA ASP A 178 -13.27 -11.89 -58.31
C ASP A 178 -12.06 -12.33 -57.48
N LEU A 179 -11.98 -13.64 -57.21
CA LEU A 179 -10.95 -14.25 -56.38
C LEU A 179 -9.53 -13.84 -56.80
N ASN A 180 -9.27 -13.76 -58.11
CA ASN A 180 -7.98 -13.35 -58.67
C ASN A 180 -7.67 -11.87 -58.44
N VAL A 181 -8.68 -10.99 -58.47
CA VAL A 181 -8.52 -9.55 -58.23
C VAL A 181 -8.16 -9.32 -56.77
N ILE A 182 -8.88 -9.96 -55.85
CA ILE A 182 -8.59 -9.92 -54.40
C ILE A 182 -7.16 -10.44 -54.15
N HIS A 183 -6.79 -11.55 -54.77
CA HIS A 183 -5.47 -12.15 -54.60
C HIS A 183 -4.35 -11.22 -55.10
N GLN A 184 -4.51 -10.58 -56.26
CA GLN A 184 -3.52 -9.64 -56.80
C GLN A 184 -3.33 -8.42 -55.89
N GLU A 185 -4.42 -7.87 -55.33
CA GLU A 185 -4.35 -6.74 -54.40
C GLU A 185 -3.67 -7.11 -53.07
N LEU A 186 -4.00 -8.31 -52.54
CA LEU A 186 -3.35 -8.89 -51.36
C LEU A 186 -1.85 -9.10 -51.58
N LEU A 187 -1.48 -9.71 -52.71
CA LEU A 187 -0.09 -10.00 -53.05
C LEU A 187 0.72 -8.71 -53.17
N ARG A 188 0.18 -7.70 -53.88
CA ARG A 188 0.83 -6.40 -54.01
C ARG A 188 1.05 -5.73 -52.64
N SER A 189 0.01 -5.64 -51.82
CA SER A 189 0.09 -5.02 -50.49
C SER A 189 1.08 -5.77 -49.57
N THR A 190 1.13 -7.10 -49.70
CA THR A 190 2.03 -7.95 -48.91
C THR A 190 3.50 -7.81 -49.36
N LEU A 191 3.77 -7.73 -50.66
CA LEU A 191 5.12 -7.50 -51.17
C LEU A 191 5.66 -6.12 -50.74
N ASP A 192 4.80 -5.09 -50.77
CA ASP A 192 5.16 -3.75 -50.32
C ASP A 192 5.53 -3.74 -48.82
N ILE A 193 4.75 -4.40 -47.96
CA ILE A 193 5.05 -4.42 -46.51
C ILE A 193 6.30 -5.25 -46.21
N ILE A 194 6.53 -6.37 -46.90
CA ILE A 194 7.73 -7.19 -46.73
C ILE A 194 9.01 -6.37 -46.98
N GLN A 195 9.01 -5.48 -47.98
CA GLN A 195 10.15 -4.61 -48.24
C GLN A 195 10.35 -3.57 -47.13
N GLN A 196 9.26 -2.99 -46.60
CA GLN A 196 9.31 -1.93 -45.59
C GLN A 196 9.79 -2.41 -44.21
N VAL A 197 9.51 -3.67 -43.85
CA VAL A 197 9.72 -4.18 -42.48
C VAL A 197 11.07 -4.83 -42.23
N LYS A 198 11.86 -5.14 -43.28
CA LYS A 198 13.16 -5.83 -43.18
C LYS A 198 14.09 -5.26 -42.10
N ASN A 199 14.08 -3.94 -41.93
CA ASN A 199 14.96 -3.21 -40.99
C ASN A 199 14.21 -2.61 -39.78
N ARG A 200 12.91 -2.89 -39.61
CA ARG A 200 12.11 -2.41 -38.48
C ARG A 200 12.02 -3.49 -37.41
N PRO A 201 12.06 -3.17 -36.11
CA PRO A 201 11.77 -4.15 -35.08
C PRO A 201 10.33 -4.68 -35.20
N ILE A 202 10.06 -5.86 -34.63
CA ILE A 202 8.68 -6.32 -34.43
C ILE A 202 8.08 -5.40 -33.37
N ASP A 203 7.15 -4.54 -33.79
CA ASP A 203 6.55 -3.57 -32.87
C ASP A 203 5.76 -4.32 -31.80
N ARG A 204 6.10 -4.06 -30.54
CA ARG A 204 5.25 -4.45 -29.41
C ARG A 204 4.23 -3.35 -29.34
N ASN A 205 2.95 -3.66 -29.27
CA ASN A 205 1.84 -2.71 -29.28
C ASN A 205 2.02 -1.55 -28.24
N ILE A 206 2.84 -0.55 -28.58
CA ILE A 206 3.11 0.71 -27.88
C ILE A 206 2.43 1.84 -28.65
N LYS A 207 2.07 1.61 -29.93
CA LYS A 207 1.20 2.49 -30.73
C LYS A 207 -0.29 2.16 -30.59
N MET A 208 -0.71 1.97 -29.35
CA MET A 208 -2.00 2.48 -28.90
C MET A 208 -1.70 3.34 -27.66
N GLU A 209 -1.07 4.50 -27.91
CA GLU A 209 -1.48 5.70 -27.21
C GLU A 209 -2.94 6.00 -27.61
N CYS A 210 -3.87 5.16 -27.15
CA CYS A 210 -5.03 5.75 -26.53
C CYS A 210 -4.45 6.69 -25.49
N ARG A 211 -4.42 7.99 -25.81
CA ARG A 211 -4.65 8.97 -24.76
C ARG A 211 -5.80 8.39 -23.96
N PRO A 212 -5.61 7.98 -22.70
CA PRO A 212 -6.76 7.79 -21.87
C PRO A 212 -7.49 9.13 -21.94
N LYS A 213 -8.75 9.13 -22.37
CA LYS A 213 -9.66 10.17 -21.91
C LYS A 213 -9.92 9.89 -20.43
N THR A 214 -8.88 10.10 -19.65
CA THR A 214 -8.92 10.89 -18.44
C THR A 214 -7.92 12.03 -18.65
N PHE A 215 -8.13 12.84 -19.70
CA PHE A 215 -7.89 14.27 -19.50
C PHE A 215 -9.04 14.75 -18.63
N ASP A 216 -8.98 14.36 -17.35
CA ASP A 216 -9.65 15.13 -16.33
C ASP A 216 -8.93 16.46 -16.40
N LEU A 217 -9.59 17.48 -16.95
CA LEU A 217 -9.06 18.83 -17.00
C LEU A 217 -8.55 19.21 -15.60
N GLU A 218 -9.13 18.62 -14.55
CA GLU A 218 -8.65 18.72 -13.18
C GLU A 218 -7.37 17.96 -12.82
N THR A 219 -7.04 16.77 -13.33
CA THR A 219 -5.72 16.17 -13.02
C THR A 219 -4.60 16.81 -13.80
N ALA A 220 -4.85 17.30 -15.03
CA ALA A 220 -3.89 18.06 -15.83
C ALA A 220 -3.70 19.50 -15.32
N PHE A 221 -4.79 20.20 -14.93
CA PHE A 221 -4.67 21.46 -14.17
C PHE A 221 -4.08 21.20 -12.78
N ALA A 222 -4.39 20.11 -12.09
CA ALA A 222 -3.74 19.79 -10.81
C ALA A 222 -2.28 19.38 -11.00
N THR A 223 -1.86 18.82 -12.14
CA THR A 223 -0.42 18.55 -12.41
C THR A 223 0.34 19.79 -12.86
N SER A 224 -0.28 20.70 -13.62
CA SER A 224 0.32 22.01 -13.94
C SER A 224 0.37 22.92 -12.71
N LYS A 225 -0.67 22.89 -11.86
CA LYS A 225 -0.70 23.57 -10.55
C LYS A 225 0.18 22.85 -9.51
N ARG A 226 0.37 21.52 -9.56
CA ARG A 226 1.39 20.77 -8.78
C ARG A 226 2.82 21.18 -9.12
N ARG A 227 3.07 21.64 -10.34
CA ARG A 227 4.37 22.20 -10.74
C ARG A 227 4.55 23.65 -10.33
N GLN A 228 3.50 24.35 -9.94
CA GLN A 228 3.54 25.75 -9.47
C GLN A 228 3.21 25.93 -7.97
N MET A 229 2.71 24.91 -7.27
CA MET A 229 2.44 24.98 -5.83
C MET A 229 3.70 24.67 -5.02
N LYS A 230 4.07 25.62 -4.16
CA LYS A 230 5.19 25.50 -3.21
C LYS A 230 4.98 24.24 -2.35
N LYS A 231 5.89 23.28 -2.43
CA LYS A 231 5.88 22.11 -1.56
C LYS A 231 6.32 22.57 -0.16
N PHE A 232 5.43 22.45 0.81
CA PHE A 232 5.73 22.75 2.21
C PHE A 232 6.19 21.46 2.89
N ARG A 233 7.49 21.19 2.76
CA ARG A 233 8.14 20.02 3.34
C ARG A 233 9.14 20.44 4.41
N GLY A 234 9.55 19.47 5.23
CA GLY A 234 10.56 19.71 6.25
C GLY A 234 10.14 20.80 7.26
N PRO A 235 11.03 21.75 7.58
CA PRO A 235 10.77 22.82 8.55
C PRO A 235 9.56 23.68 8.22
N ASP A 236 9.27 23.83 6.94
CA ASP A 236 8.18 24.67 6.44
C ASP A 236 6.84 23.90 6.38
N SER A 237 6.82 22.61 6.74
CA SER A 237 5.59 21.82 6.76
C SER A 237 4.73 22.15 7.99
N PRO A 238 3.39 22.24 7.83
CA PRO A 238 2.47 22.41 8.96
C PRO A 238 2.64 21.35 10.04
N LEU A 239 2.90 20.10 9.63
CA LEU A 239 3.19 19.00 10.55
C LEU A 239 4.40 19.29 11.42
N TYR A 240 5.52 19.70 10.82
CA TYR A 240 6.72 20.02 11.59
C TYR A 240 6.50 21.21 12.51
N SER A 241 5.84 22.26 12.03
CA SER A 241 5.56 23.45 12.86
C SER A 241 4.76 23.11 14.12
N ALA A 242 3.87 22.13 14.06
CA ALA A 242 3.06 21.69 15.19
C ALA A 242 3.86 20.90 16.25
N ILE A 243 4.93 20.21 15.85
CA ILE A 243 5.68 19.27 16.71
C ILE A 243 7.14 19.65 16.93
N TYR A 244 7.60 20.76 16.34
CA TYR A 244 8.98 21.23 16.44
C TYR A 244 9.54 21.22 17.88
N PRO A 245 8.79 21.68 18.90
CA PRO A 245 9.26 21.62 20.29
C PRO A 245 9.52 20.20 20.78
N ALA A 246 8.66 19.23 20.42
CA ALA A 246 8.85 17.82 20.77
C ALA A 246 10.13 17.25 20.15
N ILE A 247 10.41 17.62 18.89
CA ILE A 247 11.64 17.21 18.20
C ILE A 247 12.87 17.84 18.85
N TYR A 248 12.79 19.10 19.28
CA TYR A 248 13.88 19.75 19.99
C TYR A 248 14.16 19.09 21.34
N LEU A 249 13.13 18.80 22.13
CA LEU A 249 13.26 18.08 23.40
C LEU A 249 13.89 16.70 23.20
N THR A 250 13.38 15.91 22.26
CA THR A 250 13.95 14.57 21.97
C THR A 250 15.41 14.64 21.46
N ARG A 251 15.84 15.73 20.83
CA ARG A 251 17.26 15.94 20.46
C ARG A 251 18.16 16.15 21.66
N ILE A 252 17.72 16.93 22.66
CA ILE A 252 18.51 17.20 23.88
C ILE A 252 18.88 15.90 24.59
N PHE A 253 17.94 14.96 24.65
CA PHE A 253 18.12 13.66 25.30
C PHE A 253 18.65 12.56 24.37
N GLY A 254 19.24 12.92 23.22
CA GLY A 254 19.86 11.96 22.31
C GLY A 254 18.90 11.01 21.58
N GLN A 255 17.58 11.22 21.70
CA GLN A 255 16.55 10.36 21.12
C GLN A 255 16.19 10.71 19.65
N ALA A 256 16.88 11.70 19.05
CA ALA A 256 16.60 12.17 17.70
C ALA A 256 17.89 12.45 16.87
N PRO A 257 18.62 11.39 16.43
CA PRO A 257 19.85 11.49 15.64
C PRO A 257 19.61 11.85 14.15
N TYR A 258 18.73 12.82 13.90
CA TYR A 258 18.29 13.22 12.57
C TYR A 258 18.05 14.72 12.47
N THR A 259 18.27 15.25 11.28
CA THR A 259 18.09 16.67 10.95
C THR A 259 17.24 16.84 9.70
N PHE A 260 16.75 18.04 9.46
CA PHE A 260 16.18 18.39 8.17
C PHE A 260 17.29 18.89 7.25
N SER A 261 17.31 18.37 6.02
CA SER A 261 18.15 18.89 4.94
C SER A 261 17.23 19.21 3.76
N LYS A 262 17.17 20.50 3.40
CA LYS A 262 16.18 21.06 2.48
C LYS A 262 14.76 20.76 2.99
N ASP A 263 14.12 19.76 2.39
CA ASP A 263 12.71 19.40 2.53
C ASP A 263 12.50 18.05 3.24
N ARG A 264 13.55 17.25 3.47
CA ARG A 264 13.39 15.88 4.00
C ARG A 264 14.12 15.69 5.30
N LEU A 265 13.57 14.81 6.13
CA LEU A 265 14.31 14.32 7.29
C LEU A 265 15.44 13.42 6.78
N VAL A 266 16.64 13.61 7.33
CA VAL A 266 17.84 12.85 7.00
C VAL A 266 18.60 12.48 8.28
N PRO A 267 19.28 11.32 8.32
CA PRO A 267 20.14 10.98 9.44
C PRO A 267 21.26 12.02 9.58
N SER A 268 21.62 12.39 10.82
CA SER A 268 22.64 13.40 11.11
C SER A 268 23.77 12.81 11.94
N ASN A 269 25.01 12.92 11.45
CA ASN A 269 26.19 12.49 12.19
C ASN A 269 26.45 13.36 13.43
N ILE A 270 26.08 14.65 13.40
CA ILE A 270 26.24 15.55 14.54
C ILE A 270 25.30 15.13 15.67
N TYR A 271 24.01 14.95 15.39
CA TYR A 271 23.06 14.52 16.41
C TYR A 271 23.28 13.07 16.85
N LEU A 272 23.88 12.24 16.00
CA LEU A 272 24.37 10.91 16.39
C LEU A 272 25.48 11.01 17.45
N MET A 273 26.42 11.95 17.33
CA MET A 273 27.41 12.19 18.39
C MET A 273 26.75 12.63 19.70
N PHE A 274 25.73 13.48 19.64
CA PHE A 274 24.94 13.84 20.83
C PHE A 274 24.26 12.63 21.47
N SER A 275 23.71 11.70 20.68
CA SER A 275 23.17 10.43 21.21
C SER A 275 24.22 9.60 21.93
N PHE A 276 25.44 9.51 21.40
CA PHE A 276 26.54 8.80 22.07
C PHE A 276 27.00 9.51 23.35
N ILE A 277 27.10 10.84 23.34
CA ILE A 277 27.44 11.61 24.55
C ILE A 277 26.39 11.37 25.64
N PHE A 278 25.10 11.46 25.29
CA PHE A 278 24.03 11.21 26.24
C PHE A 278 24.05 9.78 26.76
N LEU A 279 24.31 8.79 25.89
CA LEU A 279 24.51 7.40 26.30
C LEU A 279 25.64 7.26 27.33
N THR A 280 26.80 7.89 27.10
CA THR A 280 27.92 7.88 28.05
C THR A 280 27.56 8.53 29.37
N VAL A 281 26.88 9.69 29.34
CA VAL A 281 26.40 10.38 30.55
C VAL A 281 25.41 9.52 31.33
N CYS A 282 24.45 8.89 30.65
CA CYS A 282 23.52 7.95 31.28
C CYS A 282 24.26 6.78 31.90
N SER A 283 25.16 6.11 31.17
CA SER A 283 25.94 4.97 31.70
C SER A 283 26.77 5.36 32.92
N TYR A 284 27.33 6.58 32.95
CA TYR A 284 28.04 7.08 34.13
C TYR A 284 27.13 7.31 35.33
N ASN A 285 25.95 7.91 35.13
CA ASN A 285 24.96 8.06 36.20
C ASN A 285 24.49 6.71 36.74
N VAL A 286 24.25 5.73 35.85
CA VAL A 286 23.92 4.34 36.24
C VAL A 286 25.03 3.75 37.11
N TYR A 287 26.28 3.93 36.73
CA TYR A 287 27.43 3.45 37.51
C TYR A 287 27.49 4.08 38.90
N ILE A 288 27.31 5.40 39.02
CA ILE A 288 27.29 6.09 40.33
C ILE A 288 26.18 5.52 41.21
N VAL A 289 24.97 5.43 40.67
CA VAL A 289 23.80 4.91 41.39
C VAL A 289 24.09 3.47 41.84
N PHE A 290 24.58 2.63 40.94
CA PHE A 290 24.96 1.26 41.25
C PHE A 290 26.00 1.14 42.38
N CYS A 291 27.04 1.97 42.36
CA CYS A 291 28.04 2.02 43.44
C CYS A 291 27.44 2.46 44.78
N GLN A 292 26.52 3.44 44.78
CA GLN A 292 25.81 3.87 45.98
C GLN A 292 24.92 2.74 46.54
N PHE A 293 24.26 1.98 45.67
CA PHE A 293 23.43 0.83 46.06
C PHE A 293 24.25 -0.31 46.68
N ILE A 294 25.41 -0.67 46.11
CA ILE A 294 26.30 -1.70 46.70
C ILE A 294 26.81 -1.30 48.07
N ASN A 295 27.13 -0.02 48.26
CA ASN A 295 27.72 0.48 49.51
C ASN A 295 26.68 0.74 50.61
N SER A 296 25.38 0.64 50.32
CA SER A 296 24.31 0.93 51.28
C SER A 296 23.81 -0.34 51.97
N THR A 297 24.03 -0.45 53.29
CA THR A 297 23.44 -1.51 54.11
C THR A 297 21.96 -1.21 54.39
N ARG A 298 21.03 -1.95 53.77
CA ARG A 298 19.58 -1.80 53.99
C ARG A 298 19.09 -2.75 55.09
N LYS A 299 18.17 -2.25 55.93
CA LYS A 299 17.59 -2.98 57.07
C LYS A 299 16.72 -4.16 56.63
N GLU A 300 16.04 -4.05 55.48
CA GLU A 300 15.21 -5.12 54.92
C GLU A 300 15.73 -5.58 53.55
N PRO A 301 16.14 -6.86 53.41
CA PRO A 301 16.76 -7.36 52.19
C PRO A 301 15.77 -7.47 51.02
N ILE A 302 14.49 -7.76 51.28
CA ILE A 302 13.46 -7.95 50.25
C ILE A 302 13.09 -6.59 49.62
N LEU A 303 12.81 -5.57 50.43
CA LEU A 303 12.53 -4.20 50.00
C LEU A 303 13.73 -3.56 49.26
N GLY A 304 14.94 -3.89 49.70
CA GLY A 304 16.17 -3.46 49.03
C GLY A 304 16.34 -4.08 47.65
N GLY A 305 16.07 -5.39 47.53
CA GLY A 305 16.19 -6.13 46.28
C GLY A 305 15.22 -5.66 45.21
N THR A 306 13.97 -5.37 45.57
CA THR A 306 12.93 -4.90 44.64
C THR A 306 13.27 -3.52 44.06
N GLU A 307 13.70 -2.57 44.90
CA GLU A 307 14.13 -1.24 44.45
C GLU A 307 15.35 -1.31 43.52
N TYR A 308 16.32 -2.18 43.84
CA TYR A 308 17.50 -2.40 43.00
C TYR A 308 17.13 -2.97 41.62
N ILE A 309 16.26 -3.99 41.58
CA ILE A 309 15.79 -4.60 40.33
C ILE A 309 15.08 -3.55 39.47
N LYS A 310 14.16 -2.79 40.08
CA LYS A 310 13.39 -1.72 39.44
C LYS A 310 14.31 -0.68 38.75
N VAL A 311 15.23 -0.10 39.52
CA VAL A 311 16.17 0.92 39.03
C VAL A 311 17.07 0.37 37.91
N THR A 312 17.61 -0.84 38.10
CA THR A 312 18.46 -1.50 37.10
C THR A 312 17.69 -1.78 35.80
N PHE A 313 16.44 -2.23 35.91
CA PHE A 313 15.59 -2.52 34.76
C PHE A 313 15.23 -1.26 33.96
N ASN A 314 14.95 -0.13 34.63
CA ASN A 314 14.73 1.15 33.94
C ASN A 314 15.98 1.61 33.20
N PHE A 315 17.16 1.47 33.80
CA PHE A 315 18.41 1.80 33.13
C PHE A 315 18.68 0.94 31.90
N PHE A 316 18.44 -0.37 32.01
CA PHE A 316 18.51 -1.27 30.87
C PHE A 316 17.55 -0.84 29.76
N THR A 317 16.30 -0.52 30.12
CA THR A 317 15.26 -0.07 29.19
C THR A 317 15.67 1.22 28.47
N MET A 318 16.22 2.20 29.20
CA MET A 318 16.75 3.43 28.60
C MET A 318 17.87 3.14 27.60
N ILE A 319 18.90 2.40 28.03
CA ILE A 319 20.08 2.13 27.22
C ILE A 319 19.65 1.42 25.94
N TYR A 320 18.75 0.45 26.06
CA TYR A 320 18.15 -0.23 24.93
C TYR A 320 17.46 0.75 23.97
N SER A 321 16.57 1.64 24.46
CA SER A 321 15.90 2.64 23.63
C SER A 321 16.87 3.59 22.92
N LEU A 322 17.96 4.01 23.57
CA LEU A 322 18.99 4.85 22.94
C LEU A 322 19.77 4.10 21.85
N LEU A 323 20.20 2.86 22.13
CA LEU A 323 20.90 2.02 21.16
C LEU A 323 20.03 1.72 19.94
N MET A 324 18.76 1.39 20.18
CA MET A 324 17.80 1.14 19.10
C MET A 324 17.51 2.41 18.31
N THR A 325 17.40 3.57 18.94
CA THR A 325 17.29 4.86 18.23
C THR A 325 18.50 5.13 17.34
N ILE A 326 19.72 4.82 17.81
CA ILE A 326 20.95 4.96 17.02
C ILE A 326 20.93 4.01 15.81
N TRP A 327 20.59 2.74 16.03
CA TRP A 327 20.67 1.70 15.00
C TRP A 327 19.55 1.83 13.95
N THR A 328 18.34 2.16 14.37
CA THR A 328 17.16 2.21 13.50
C THR A 328 16.88 3.58 12.88
N ARG A 329 17.75 4.59 13.12
CA ARG A 329 17.58 5.97 12.65
C ARG A 329 17.20 6.12 11.17
N ASN A 330 17.77 5.29 10.29
CA ASN A 330 17.49 5.34 8.85
C ASN A 330 16.05 4.86 8.54
N LYS A 331 15.61 3.79 9.21
CA LYS A 331 14.23 3.28 9.08
C LYS A 331 13.24 4.29 9.64
N PHE A 332 13.55 4.90 10.78
CA PHE A 332 12.73 5.96 11.36
C PHE A 332 12.56 7.14 10.39
N VAL A 333 13.66 7.60 9.78
CA VAL A 333 13.63 8.68 8.78
C VAL A 333 12.77 8.32 7.58
N GLN A 334 12.80 7.06 7.14
CA GLN A 334 11.95 6.58 6.05
C GLN A 334 10.47 6.62 6.44
N ILE A 335 10.11 6.12 7.62
CA ILE A 335 8.73 6.17 8.16
C ILE A 335 8.22 7.62 8.20
N TRP A 336 9.03 8.53 8.73
CA TRP A 336 8.71 9.95 8.82
C TRP A 336 8.44 10.57 7.43
N ASN A 337 9.34 10.33 6.49
CA ASN A 337 9.23 10.87 5.14
C ASN A 337 8.00 10.31 4.39
N ASN A 338 7.64 9.04 4.61
CA ASN A 338 6.43 8.44 4.04
C ASN A 338 5.14 9.10 4.55
N ILE A 339 5.08 9.45 5.85
CA ILE A 339 3.96 10.23 6.42
C ILE A 339 3.86 11.60 5.73
N GLN A 340 4.99 12.29 5.53
CA GLN A 340 5.02 13.58 4.84
C GLN A 340 4.63 13.45 3.35
N ASP A 341 5.03 12.37 2.69
CA ASP A 341 4.65 12.10 1.30
C ASP A 341 3.13 11.88 1.15
N TYR A 342 2.48 11.23 2.12
CA TYR A 342 1.02 11.15 2.22
C TYR A 342 0.39 12.54 2.42
N ASP A 343 0.85 13.31 3.41
CA ASP A 343 0.29 14.64 3.72
C ASP A 343 0.38 15.59 2.50
N ASP A 344 1.47 15.51 1.73
CA ASP A 344 1.64 16.24 0.47
C ASP A 344 0.66 15.76 -0.60
N ALA A 345 0.49 14.45 -0.78
CA ALA A 345 -0.40 13.89 -1.79
C ALA A 345 -1.84 14.34 -1.58
N VAL A 346 -2.30 14.33 -0.33
CA VAL A 346 -3.65 14.74 0.06
C VAL A 346 -3.82 16.27 -0.06
N ARG A 347 -2.83 17.06 0.37
CA ARG A 347 -2.82 18.52 0.21
C ARG A 347 -2.93 18.95 -1.25
N LEU A 348 -2.20 18.28 -2.14
CA LEU A 348 -2.20 18.56 -3.58
C LEU A 348 -3.57 18.33 -4.25
N LEU A 349 -4.44 17.52 -3.63
CA LEU A 349 -5.80 17.28 -4.11
C LEU A 349 -6.83 18.22 -3.48
N GLY A 350 -6.40 19.20 -2.69
CA GLY A 350 -7.27 20.23 -2.13
C GLY A 350 -7.89 19.87 -0.78
N TYR A 351 -7.41 18.82 -0.12
CA TYR A 351 -7.91 18.37 1.19
C TYR A 351 -6.85 18.51 2.29
N PRO A 352 -6.24 19.70 2.51
CA PRO A 352 -5.19 19.85 3.51
C PRO A 352 -5.71 19.53 4.92
N GLN A 353 -4.95 18.72 5.65
CA GLN A 353 -5.19 18.50 7.07
C GLN A 353 -4.81 19.77 7.86
N LYS A 354 -5.68 20.17 8.79
CA LYS A 354 -5.41 21.29 9.71
C LYS A 354 -4.71 20.74 10.95
N GLU A 355 -3.43 21.08 11.12
CA GLU A 355 -2.59 20.59 12.23
C GLU A 355 -2.77 21.36 13.55
N ILE A 356 -3.74 22.27 13.65
CA ILE A 356 -3.97 23.09 14.85
C ILE A 356 -4.28 22.22 16.07
N LYS A 357 -5.15 21.22 15.90
CA LYS A 357 -5.52 20.29 16.99
C LYS A 357 -4.32 19.44 17.42
N THR A 358 -3.52 18.97 16.47
CA THR A 358 -2.30 18.20 16.71
C THR A 358 -1.29 19.00 17.50
N GLY A 359 -1.05 20.26 17.11
CA GLY A 359 -0.17 21.16 17.83
C GLY A 359 -0.63 21.38 19.27
N ILE A 360 -1.91 21.69 19.49
CA ILE A 360 -2.46 21.90 20.84
C ILE A 360 -2.26 20.64 21.71
N VAL A 361 -2.59 19.46 21.20
CA VAL A 361 -2.44 18.19 21.93
C VAL A 361 -0.97 17.92 22.26
N CYS A 362 -0.05 18.09 21.30
CA CYS A 362 1.38 17.92 21.53
C CYS A 362 1.91 18.89 22.59
N TRP A 363 1.50 20.16 22.55
CA TRP A 363 1.89 21.16 23.56
C TRP A 363 1.36 20.82 24.95
N ILE A 364 0.07 20.47 25.06
CA ILE A 364 -0.53 20.05 26.33
C ILE A 364 0.25 18.86 26.90
N LEU A 365 0.51 17.85 26.07
CA LEU A 365 1.24 16.65 26.48
C LEU A 365 2.66 16.98 26.94
N ILE A 366 3.38 17.88 26.26
CA ILE A 366 4.71 18.34 26.70
C ILE A 366 4.64 19.09 28.03
N PHE A 367 3.75 20.07 28.16
CA PHE A 367 3.64 20.89 29.38
C PHE A 367 3.23 20.07 30.59
N VAL A 368 2.23 19.18 30.45
CA VAL A 368 1.79 18.29 31.52
C VAL A 368 2.94 17.38 31.95
N ASN A 369 3.70 16.82 31.01
CA ASN A 369 4.84 15.97 31.37
C ASN A 369 5.95 16.73 32.08
N ILE A 370 6.33 17.91 31.59
CA ILE A 370 7.34 18.74 32.25
C ILE A 370 6.87 19.10 33.67
N ALA A 371 5.61 19.46 33.85
CA ALA A 371 5.04 19.79 35.16
C ALA A 371 5.06 18.58 36.12
N LEU A 372 4.59 17.42 35.67
CA LEU A 372 4.57 16.19 36.47
C LEU A 372 5.98 15.79 36.90
N TRP A 373 6.93 15.77 35.98
CA TRP A 373 8.31 15.41 36.26
C TRP A 373 9.04 16.42 37.15
N THR A 374 8.73 17.71 37.00
CA THR A 374 9.25 18.74 37.90
C THR A 374 8.71 18.56 39.32
N ALA A 375 7.42 18.21 39.46
CA ALA A 375 6.82 17.92 40.75
C ALA A 375 7.43 16.67 41.40
N VAL A 376 7.58 15.57 40.65
CA VAL A 376 8.27 14.34 41.11
C VAL A 376 9.69 14.66 41.58
N ASN A 377 10.44 15.44 40.80
CA ASN A 377 11.79 15.86 41.16
C ASN A 377 11.83 16.68 42.46
N GLN A 378 10.93 17.66 42.61
CA GLN A 378 10.89 18.53 43.78
C GLN A 378 10.44 17.79 45.06
N ILE A 379 9.42 16.93 44.95
CA ILE A 379 8.95 16.11 46.07
C ILE A 379 10.05 15.10 46.46
N GLY A 380 10.73 14.50 45.49
CA GLY A 380 11.87 13.60 45.75
C GLY A 380 13.01 14.28 46.50
N MET A 381 13.42 15.49 46.09
CA MET A 381 14.44 16.26 46.80
C MET A 381 14.05 16.54 48.24
N TYR A 382 12.80 16.93 48.49
CA TYR A 382 12.31 17.20 49.84
C TYR A 382 12.24 15.93 50.70
N ALA A 383 11.76 14.82 50.14
CA ALA A 383 11.59 13.56 50.85
C ALA A 383 12.94 12.92 51.25
N PHE A 384 13.95 12.96 50.37
CA PHE A 384 15.23 12.30 50.61
C PHE A 384 16.34 13.24 51.09
N SER A 385 16.05 14.55 51.22
CA SER A 385 17.04 15.58 51.59
C SER A 385 18.30 15.57 50.72
N GLU A 386 18.16 15.20 49.45
CA GLU A 386 19.28 15.11 48.51
C GLU A 386 19.60 16.45 47.84
N SER A 387 20.87 16.61 47.44
CA SER A 387 21.28 17.76 46.64
C SER A 387 20.64 17.73 45.25
N TRP A 388 20.41 18.92 44.67
CA TRP A 388 19.83 19.07 43.34
C TRP A 388 20.59 18.28 42.26
N ILE A 389 21.94 18.27 42.32
CA ILE A 389 22.79 17.60 41.34
C ILE A 389 22.62 16.08 41.41
N CYS A 390 22.60 15.52 42.62
CA CYS A 390 22.39 14.08 42.84
C CYS A 390 21.03 13.63 42.34
N ASN A 391 19.97 14.35 42.71
CA ASN A 391 18.60 13.99 42.35
C ASN A 391 18.37 14.09 40.84
N ILE A 392 18.92 15.11 40.17
CA ILE A 392 18.84 15.19 38.70
C ILE A 392 19.64 14.08 38.01
N GLY A 393 20.80 13.72 38.54
CA GLY A 393 21.58 12.57 38.05
C GLY A 393 20.76 11.27 38.10
N TYR A 394 20.04 11.05 39.20
CA TYR A 394 19.13 9.92 39.39
C TYR A 394 17.91 9.99 38.44
N MET A 395 17.32 11.17 38.23
CA MET A 395 16.13 11.37 37.39
C MET A 395 16.42 11.32 35.88
N SER A 396 17.65 11.63 35.46
CA SER A 396 18.02 11.72 34.04
C SER A 396 17.64 10.47 33.23
N PRO A 397 17.91 9.23 33.73
CA PRO A 397 17.51 8.03 33.00
C PRO A 397 16.00 7.74 32.99
N TYR A 398 15.22 8.37 33.88
CA TYR A 398 13.76 8.30 33.82
C TYR A 398 13.20 9.27 32.78
N PHE A 399 13.80 10.46 32.65
CA PHE A 399 13.39 11.42 31.62
C PHE A 399 13.58 10.88 30.21
N GLY A 400 14.72 10.26 29.90
CA GLY A 400 14.92 9.75 28.55
C GLY A 400 14.08 8.50 28.22
N SER A 401 13.72 7.65 29.18
CA SER A 401 12.83 6.48 28.96
C SER A 401 11.40 6.97 28.73
N CYS A 402 10.96 7.94 29.54
CA CYS A 402 9.72 8.68 29.36
C CYS A 402 9.66 9.37 27.97
N LEU A 403 10.72 10.06 27.55
CA LEU A 403 10.77 10.71 26.23
C LEU A 403 10.74 9.70 25.08
N ALA A 404 11.32 8.52 25.24
CA ALA A 404 11.24 7.45 24.24
C ALA A 404 9.78 6.97 24.08
N VAL A 405 9.08 6.73 25.19
CA VAL A 405 7.65 6.38 25.21
C VAL A 405 6.81 7.47 24.57
N TYR A 406 6.99 8.74 24.94
CA TYR A 406 6.20 9.84 24.37
C TYR A 406 6.54 10.16 22.92
N LYS A 407 7.77 9.93 22.48
CA LYS A 407 8.14 9.99 21.06
C LYS A 407 7.33 8.97 20.25
N PHE A 408 7.23 7.73 20.75
CA PHE A 408 6.42 6.70 20.12
C PHE A 408 4.92 7.07 20.12
N ILE A 409 4.36 7.45 21.27
CA ILE A 409 2.96 7.90 21.41
C ILE A 409 2.65 9.05 20.46
N GLY A 410 3.55 10.02 20.32
CA GLY A 410 3.37 11.14 19.41
C GLY A 410 3.24 10.69 17.96
N ILE A 411 4.07 9.73 17.53
CA ILE A 411 4.08 9.25 16.13
C ILE A 411 2.89 8.34 15.85
N THR A 412 2.51 7.45 16.77
CA THR A 412 1.31 6.62 16.62
C THR A 412 0.05 7.48 16.59
N PHE A 413 -0.04 8.51 17.43
CA PHE A 413 -1.15 9.46 17.43
C PHE A 413 -1.20 10.24 16.11
N ILE A 414 -0.07 10.75 15.63
CA ILE A 414 0.05 11.39 14.31
C ILE A 414 -0.47 10.45 13.24
N LEU A 415 -0.01 9.20 13.20
CA LEU A 415 -0.44 8.20 12.21
C LEU A 415 -1.95 7.92 12.30
N GLY A 416 -2.49 7.75 13.51
CA GLY A 416 -3.93 7.54 13.74
C GLY A 416 -4.78 8.69 13.21
N GLN A 417 -4.33 9.93 13.37
CA GLN A 417 -5.02 11.08 12.78
C GLN A 417 -5.06 11.05 11.25
N ARG A 418 -4.05 10.46 10.57
CA ARG A 418 -4.04 10.36 9.10
C ARG A 418 -5.03 9.30 8.64
N PHE A 419 -5.10 8.17 9.35
CA PHE A 419 -6.15 7.16 9.12
C PHE A 419 -7.54 7.77 9.34
N HIS A 420 -7.75 8.48 10.46
CA HIS A 420 -9.00 9.16 10.74
C HIS A 420 -9.37 10.19 9.66
N HIS A 421 -8.41 10.99 9.21
CA HIS A 421 -8.65 11.95 8.12
C HIS A 421 -9.02 11.24 6.81
N LEU A 422 -8.34 10.14 6.48
CA LEU A 422 -8.65 9.34 5.29
C LEU A 422 -10.05 8.70 5.38
N ASN A 423 -10.42 8.19 6.55
CA ASN A 423 -11.75 7.65 6.84
C ASN A 423 -12.82 8.73 6.64
N GLN A 424 -12.62 9.94 7.18
CA GLN A 424 -13.53 11.06 6.96
C GLN A 424 -13.69 11.44 5.49
N LEU A 425 -12.60 11.42 4.71
CA LEU A 425 -12.66 11.68 3.26
C LEU A 425 -13.46 10.60 2.54
N ALA A 426 -13.25 9.32 2.89
CA ALA A 426 -14.00 8.21 2.33
C ALA A 426 -15.50 8.29 2.64
N THR A 427 -15.87 8.52 3.91
CA THR A 427 -17.28 8.65 4.32
C THR A 427 -17.97 9.82 3.64
N LYS A 428 -17.30 10.98 3.51
CA LYS A 428 -17.86 12.14 2.78
C LYS A 428 -18.13 11.82 1.31
N CYS A 429 -17.26 11.06 0.65
CA CYS A 429 -17.48 10.61 -0.73
C CYS A 429 -18.72 9.70 -0.84
N ILE A 430 -18.97 8.83 0.15
CA ILE A 430 -20.17 7.98 0.22
C ILE A 430 -21.43 8.84 0.38
N CYS A 431 -21.47 9.74 1.38
CA CYS A 431 -22.62 10.61 1.64
C CYS A 431 -22.94 11.52 0.46
N SER A 432 -21.91 12.06 -0.19
CA SER A 432 -22.06 12.92 -1.38
C SER A 432 -22.78 12.18 -2.52
N LYS A 433 -22.37 10.92 -2.77
CA LYS A 433 -23.02 10.03 -3.76
C LYS A 433 -24.43 9.64 -3.36
N ARG A 434 -24.72 9.40 -2.07
CA ARG A 434 -26.07 9.06 -1.59
C ARG A 434 -27.06 10.21 -1.85
N ASN A 435 -26.65 11.44 -1.55
CA ASN A 435 -27.51 12.62 -1.60
C ASN A 435 -27.58 13.32 -2.98
N ASN A 436 -27.03 12.74 -4.06
CA ASN A 436 -26.92 13.37 -5.39
C ASN A 436 -26.32 14.81 -5.36
N SER A 437 -25.50 15.08 -4.35
CA SER A 437 -24.80 16.36 -4.20
C SER A 437 -23.58 16.43 -5.14
N ARG A 438 -22.96 17.60 -5.32
CA ARG A 438 -21.76 17.76 -6.18
C ARG A 438 -20.72 16.68 -5.81
N PRO A 439 -20.31 15.80 -6.74
CA PRO A 439 -19.45 14.68 -6.41
C PRO A 439 -18.07 15.18 -6.00
N MET A 440 -17.60 14.76 -4.81
CA MET A 440 -16.17 14.82 -4.50
C MET A 440 -15.42 14.00 -5.56
N LYS A 441 -14.41 14.63 -6.16
CA LYS A 441 -13.58 14.03 -7.22
C LYS A 441 -12.45 13.15 -6.68
N ILE A 442 -12.77 12.26 -5.73
CA ILE A 442 -11.80 11.26 -5.25
C ILE A 442 -12.31 9.87 -5.63
N ASP A 443 -11.48 9.16 -6.40
CA ASP A 443 -11.75 7.77 -6.76
C ASP A 443 -11.44 6.82 -5.60
N MET A 444 -12.24 5.74 -5.49
CA MET A 444 -12.09 4.71 -4.46
C MET A 444 -10.69 4.08 -4.49
N LYS A 445 -10.12 3.87 -5.69
CA LYS A 445 -8.76 3.32 -5.86
C LYS A 445 -7.69 4.22 -5.25
N THR A 446 -7.90 5.54 -5.28
CA THR A 446 -6.96 6.51 -4.68
C THR A 446 -6.94 6.38 -3.16
N ILE A 447 -8.12 6.24 -2.55
CA ILE A 447 -8.26 6.04 -1.09
C ILE A 447 -7.67 4.70 -0.66
N GLN A 448 -7.92 3.62 -1.42
CA GLN A 448 -7.31 2.32 -1.18
C GLN A 448 -5.77 2.37 -1.25
N THR A 449 -5.23 3.11 -2.23
CA THR A 449 -3.77 3.27 -2.39
C THR A 449 -3.19 4.00 -1.17
N TRP A 450 -3.78 5.12 -0.77
CA TRP A 450 -3.30 5.86 0.39
C TRP A 450 -3.45 5.12 1.71
N HIS A 451 -4.54 4.38 1.87
CA HIS A 451 -4.70 3.51 3.03
C HIS A 451 -3.59 2.46 3.07
N ASN A 452 -3.27 1.83 1.93
CA ASN A 452 -2.17 0.88 1.84
C ASN A 452 -0.80 1.51 2.18
N GLU A 453 -0.52 2.72 1.71
CA GLU A 453 0.71 3.45 2.08
C GLU A 453 0.78 3.70 3.59
N LEU A 454 -0.33 4.14 4.22
CA LEU A 454 -0.39 4.34 5.67
C LEU A 454 -0.28 3.02 6.45
N MET A 455 -0.84 1.93 5.94
CA MET A 455 -0.71 0.58 6.52
C MET A 455 0.76 0.14 6.53
N ILE A 456 1.47 0.32 5.42
CA ILE A 456 2.91 0.03 5.33
C ILE A 456 3.69 0.87 6.35
N VAL A 457 3.34 2.14 6.54
CA VAL A 457 3.94 3.01 7.57
C VAL A 457 3.69 2.45 8.97
N GLY A 458 2.45 2.05 9.27
CA GLY A 458 2.07 1.47 10.57
C GLY A 458 2.78 0.15 10.87
N GLU A 459 2.85 -0.75 9.89
CA GLU A 459 3.56 -2.03 10.03
C GLU A 459 5.06 -1.83 10.25
N ASN A 460 5.69 -0.91 9.50
CA ASN A 460 7.10 -0.56 9.70
C ASN A 460 7.34 0.09 11.07
N LEU A 461 6.39 0.90 11.56
CA LEU A 461 6.46 1.50 12.88
C LEU A 461 6.36 0.43 13.98
N ASN A 462 5.40 -0.49 13.88
CA ASN A 462 5.28 -1.62 14.80
C ASN A 462 6.56 -2.47 14.80
N ALA A 463 7.08 -2.82 13.63
CA ALA A 463 8.32 -3.60 13.51
C ALA A 463 9.54 -2.89 14.11
N LEU A 464 9.58 -1.55 14.12
CA LEU A 464 10.66 -0.78 14.72
C LEU A 464 10.59 -0.80 16.25
N TYR A 465 9.39 -0.68 16.83
CA TYR A 465 9.19 -0.49 18.27
C TYR A 465 8.72 -1.74 19.03
N THR A 466 8.39 -2.86 18.38
CA THR A 466 7.77 -4.04 19.02
C THR A 466 8.51 -4.53 20.28
N TRP A 467 9.84 -4.55 20.25
CA TRP A 467 10.66 -4.93 21.42
C TRP A 467 10.76 -3.81 22.46
N GLU A 468 10.84 -2.56 22.02
CA GLU A 468 10.84 -1.40 22.94
C GLU A 468 9.53 -1.34 23.72
N ILE A 469 8.40 -1.59 23.06
CA ILE A 469 7.10 -1.59 23.72
C ILE A 469 7.01 -2.68 24.78
N LEU A 470 7.53 -3.88 24.52
CA LEU A 470 7.59 -4.95 25.53
C LEU A 470 8.37 -4.50 26.77
N LEU A 471 9.55 -3.89 26.55
CA LEU A 471 10.38 -3.39 27.64
C LEU A 471 9.72 -2.25 28.40
N TRP A 472 9.06 -1.31 27.72
CA TRP A 472 8.31 -0.23 28.36
C TRP A 472 7.14 -0.75 29.18
N LEU A 473 6.36 -1.69 28.65
CA LEU A 473 5.25 -2.30 29.38
C LEU A 473 5.72 -3.00 30.65
N ALA A 474 6.81 -3.78 30.56
CA ALA A 474 7.43 -4.42 31.71
C ALA A 474 7.95 -3.39 32.72
N ASN A 475 8.67 -2.36 32.26
CA ASN A 475 9.25 -1.32 33.10
C ASN A 475 8.15 -0.56 33.86
N LEU A 476 7.15 -0.03 33.14
CA LEU A 476 6.05 0.72 33.73
C LEU A 476 5.23 -0.13 34.71
N SER A 477 5.05 -1.42 34.43
CA SER A 477 4.33 -2.34 35.32
C SER A 477 5.11 -2.66 36.59
N ILE A 478 6.43 -2.95 36.48
CA ILE A 478 7.31 -3.20 37.64
C ILE A 478 7.33 -1.98 38.56
N HIS A 479 7.47 -0.79 37.99
CA HIS A 479 7.44 0.46 38.75
C HIS A 479 6.09 0.69 39.44
N SER A 480 4.99 0.58 38.69
CA SER A 480 3.65 0.81 39.25
C SER A 480 3.34 -0.14 40.41
N VAL A 481 3.66 -1.44 40.29
CA VAL A 481 3.42 -2.41 41.38
C VAL A 481 4.35 -2.19 42.56
N SER A 482 5.65 -1.99 42.31
CA SER A 482 6.62 -1.82 43.40
C SER A 482 6.32 -0.57 44.23
N ASP A 483 5.99 0.55 43.57
CA ASP A 483 5.70 1.80 44.27
C ASP A 483 4.36 1.73 45.03
N ILE A 484 3.33 1.05 44.47
CA ILE A 484 2.07 0.78 45.19
C ILE A 484 2.32 -0.11 46.41
N TYR A 485 3.13 -1.16 46.25
CA TYR A 485 3.50 -2.05 47.34
C TYR A 485 4.22 -1.30 48.47
N PHE A 486 5.21 -0.45 48.15
CA PHE A 486 5.91 0.35 49.15
C PHE A 486 5.02 1.36 49.86
N ILE A 487 4.02 1.92 49.17
CA ILE A 487 3.03 2.78 49.83
C ILE A 487 2.21 1.97 50.84
N ILE A 488 1.72 0.78 50.45
CA ILE A 488 0.89 -0.05 51.33
C ILE A 488 1.70 -0.56 52.52
N ASP A 489 2.93 -1.04 52.29
CA ASP A 489 3.87 -1.47 53.32
C ASP A 489 4.07 -0.39 54.39
N LYS A 490 4.43 0.84 53.97
CA LYS A 490 4.60 1.97 54.89
C LYS A 490 3.31 2.34 55.63
N VAL A 491 2.16 2.24 54.97
CA VAL A 491 0.87 2.56 55.59
C VAL A 491 0.47 1.51 56.62
N LEU A 492 0.70 0.23 56.35
CA LEU A 492 0.31 -0.87 57.25
C LEU A 492 1.28 -1.03 58.42
N ASN A 493 2.58 -0.91 58.18
CA ASN A 493 3.60 -1.20 59.19
C ASN A 493 3.98 0.01 60.07
N ASP A 494 3.88 1.23 59.54
CA ASP A 494 4.31 2.47 60.23
C ASP A 494 3.18 3.50 60.40
N TRP A 495 1.93 3.04 60.63
CA TRP A 495 0.74 3.89 60.72
C TRP A 495 0.88 5.09 61.68
N ASP A 496 1.53 4.90 62.82
CA ASP A 496 1.69 5.92 63.86
C ASP A 496 2.75 7.00 63.51
N ASN A 497 3.67 6.71 62.58
CA ASN A 497 4.79 7.60 62.20
C ASN A 497 4.97 7.67 60.67
N LEU A 498 3.88 7.98 59.96
CA LEU A 498 3.86 8.09 58.50
C LEU A 498 4.79 9.22 57.99
N ASP A 499 5.81 8.81 57.21
CA ASP A 499 6.66 9.71 56.42
C ASP A 499 5.91 10.19 55.16
N TRP A 500 5.02 11.16 55.36
CA TRP A 500 4.19 11.77 54.30
C TRP A 500 5.00 12.25 53.09
N PRO A 501 6.16 12.92 53.23
CA PRO A 501 7.01 13.29 52.09
C PRO A 501 7.36 12.13 51.18
N SER A 502 7.78 10.99 51.74
CA SER A 502 8.14 9.80 50.95
C SER A 502 6.93 9.14 50.31
N ILE A 503 5.79 9.09 51.00
CA ILE A 503 4.54 8.55 50.44
C ILE A 503 4.05 9.42 49.28
N CYS A 504 4.06 10.74 49.43
CA CYS A 504 3.73 11.67 48.35
C CYS A 504 4.69 11.53 47.16
N CYS A 505 5.98 11.27 47.41
CA CYS A 505 6.95 10.98 46.37
C CYS A 505 6.54 9.73 45.59
N LEU A 506 6.37 8.60 46.25
CA LEU A 506 5.97 7.33 45.62
C LEU A 506 4.63 7.46 44.86
N ALA A 507 3.64 8.13 45.45
CA ALA A 507 2.36 8.37 44.80
C ALA A 507 2.50 9.21 43.50
N SER A 508 3.40 10.20 43.50
CA SER A 508 3.68 11.01 42.30
C SER A 508 4.35 10.19 41.19
N TRP A 509 5.24 9.25 41.54
CA TRP A 509 5.83 8.31 40.60
C TRP A 509 4.78 7.37 39.99
N VAL A 510 3.94 6.76 40.83
CA VAL A 510 2.82 5.91 40.38
C VAL A 510 1.93 6.66 39.39
N LEU A 511 1.55 7.90 39.71
CA LEU A 511 0.72 8.73 38.83
C LEU A 511 1.36 8.91 37.44
N VAL A 512 2.66 9.19 37.40
CA VAL A 512 3.39 9.37 36.14
C VAL A 512 3.47 8.08 35.33
N PHE A 513 3.82 6.96 35.97
CA PHE A 513 3.95 5.67 35.27
C PHE A 513 2.61 5.11 34.78
N VAL A 514 1.55 5.22 35.59
CA VAL A 514 0.20 4.81 35.19
C VAL A 514 -0.31 5.69 34.04
N THR A 515 -0.05 7.00 34.09
CA THR A 515 -0.42 7.90 32.97
C THR A 515 0.31 7.52 31.68
N GLN A 516 1.61 7.19 31.75
CA GLN A 516 2.36 6.69 30.59
C GLN A 516 1.80 5.37 30.06
N LEU A 517 1.48 4.42 30.95
CA LEU A 517 0.90 3.14 30.57
C LEU A 517 -0.44 3.33 29.85
N ILE A 518 -1.34 4.12 30.41
CA ILE A 518 -2.66 4.39 29.82
C ILE A 518 -2.52 5.09 28.46
N THR A 519 -1.68 6.13 28.37
CA THR A 519 -1.50 6.90 27.13
C THR A 519 -0.86 6.07 26.02
N LEU A 520 0.06 5.16 26.35
CA LEU A 520 0.64 4.19 25.42
C LEU A 520 -0.45 3.31 24.79
N HIS A 521 -1.29 2.68 25.62
CA HIS A 521 -2.38 1.83 25.14
C HIS A 521 -3.43 2.60 24.34
N ILE A 522 -3.85 3.78 24.80
CA ILE A 522 -4.79 4.64 24.06
C ILE A 522 -4.25 4.97 22.67
N SER A 523 -2.95 5.28 22.56
CA SER A 523 -2.35 5.64 21.27
C SER A 523 -2.33 4.49 20.28
N CYS A 524 -1.99 3.27 20.75
CA CYS A 524 -1.96 2.04 19.93
C CYS A 524 -3.38 1.60 19.53
N ASP A 525 -4.33 1.66 20.45
CA ASP A 525 -5.73 1.31 20.22
C ASP A 525 -6.38 2.28 19.23
N TYR A 526 -6.13 3.59 19.38
CA TYR A 526 -6.63 4.62 18.47
C TYR A 526 -6.17 4.40 17.02
N VAL A 527 -4.86 4.23 16.80
CA VAL A 527 -4.34 4.05 15.43
C VAL A 527 -4.79 2.73 14.81
N SER A 528 -4.87 1.66 15.60
CA SER A 528 -5.30 0.33 15.13
C SER A 528 -6.78 0.34 14.77
N THR A 529 -7.61 0.94 15.63
CA THR A 529 -9.05 1.09 15.38
C THR A 529 -9.30 1.91 14.12
N GLU A 530 -8.68 3.08 13.99
CA GLU A 530 -8.86 3.95 12.81
C GLU A 530 -8.36 3.28 11.52
N ALA A 531 -7.24 2.55 11.57
CA ALA A 531 -6.78 1.79 10.42
C ALA A 531 -7.80 0.69 10.03
N ASN A 532 -8.26 -0.09 11.00
CA ASN A 532 -9.12 -1.25 10.78
C ASN A 532 -10.57 -0.87 10.40
N CYS A 533 -11.01 0.36 10.68
CA CYS A 533 -12.32 0.86 10.25
C CYS A 533 -12.48 0.98 8.72
N MET A 534 -11.39 1.16 7.97
CA MET A 534 -11.46 1.39 6.52
C MET A 534 -12.15 0.26 5.76
N GLY A 535 -11.97 -0.99 6.20
CA GLY A 535 -12.60 -2.16 5.57
C GLY A 535 -14.13 -2.04 5.53
N GLY A 536 -14.75 -1.67 6.65
CA GLY A 536 -16.20 -1.45 6.71
C GLY A 536 -16.67 -0.28 5.84
N ILE A 537 -15.93 0.84 5.86
CA ILE A 537 -16.25 2.02 5.05
C ILE A 537 -16.21 1.69 3.54
N LEU A 538 -15.25 0.89 3.10
CA LEU A 538 -15.14 0.48 1.70
C LEU A 538 -16.27 -0.47 1.27
N ILE A 539 -16.73 -1.37 2.15
CA ILE A 539 -17.89 -2.23 1.90
C ILE A 539 -19.15 -1.37 1.73
N ASP A 540 -19.39 -0.42 2.63
CA ASP A 540 -20.53 0.49 2.55
C ASP A 540 -20.50 1.34 1.26
N TRP A 541 -19.30 1.76 0.85
CA TRP A 541 -19.12 2.45 -0.42
C TRP A 541 -19.49 1.56 -1.60
N GLN A 542 -19.02 0.31 -1.62
CA GLN A 542 -19.36 -0.64 -2.67
C GLN A 542 -20.85 -0.97 -2.70
N ALA A 543 -21.49 -1.13 -1.55
CA ALA A 543 -22.94 -1.33 -1.46
C ALA A 543 -23.69 -0.15 -2.11
N CYS A 544 -23.29 1.09 -1.81
CA CYS A 544 -23.87 2.28 -2.45
C CYS A 544 -23.63 2.34 -3.98
N LEU A 545 -22.53 1.75 -4.47
CA LEU A 545 -22.26 1.66 -5.91
C LEU A 545 -23.14 0.60 -6.60
N ILE A 546 -23.33 -0.55 -5.95
CA ILE A 546 -24.15 -1.66 -6.44
C ILE A 546 -25.64 -1.25 -6.52
N GLU A 547 -26.14 -0.52 -5.52
CA GLU A 547 -27.53 -0.05 -5.48
C GLU A 547 -27.85 0.95 -6.62
N LYS A 548 -26.85 1.68 -7.13
CA LYS A 548 -27.01 2.68 -8.19
C LYS A 548 -26.58 2.22 -9.60
N ASN A 549 -25.77 1.18 -9.73
CA ASN A 549 -25.32 0.64 -11.01
C ASN A 549 -25.05 -0.87 -10.90
N SER A 550 -25.60 -1.65 -11.84
CA SER A 550 -25.44 -3.11 -11.95
C SER A 550 -24.03 -3.55 -12.38
N LEU A 551 -22.97 -3.05 -11.72
CA LEU A 551 -21.58 -3.37 -12.00
C LEU A 551 -20.97 -4.15 -10.82
N LYS A 552 -20.64 -5.43 -11.08
CA LYS A 552 -19.82 -6.26 -10.19
C LYS A 552 -18.38 -5.71 -10.15
N THR A 553 -18.07 -4.86 -9.19
CA THR A 553 -16.69 -4.70 -8.71
C THR A 553 -16.31 -5.90 -7.83
N PRO A 554 -15.08 -6.42 -7.92
CA PRO A 554 -14.70 -7.67 -7.26
C PRO A 554 -14.62 -7.50 -5.74
N ILE A 555 -15.45 -8.27 -5.04
CA ILE A 555 -15.55 -8.43 -3.58
C ILE A 555 -14.18 -8.75 -2.94
N GLU A 556 -13.26 -9.33 -3.72
CA GLU A 556 -11.91 -9.73 -3.30
C GLU A 556 -11.05 -8.58 -2.74
N THR A 557 -11.18 -7.36 -3.28
CA THR A 557 -10.39 -6.22 -2.78
C THR A 557 -10.83 -5.78 -1.38
N SER A 558 -12.13 -5.81 -1.10
CA SER A 558 -12.67 -5.48 0.24
C SER A 558 -12.33 -6.56 1.25
N LEU A 559 -12.36 -7.84 0.84
CA LEU A 559 -11.90 -8.97 1.64
C LEU A 559 -10.43 -8.80 2.09
N HIS A 560 -9.55 -8.32 1.20
CA HIS A 560 -8.16 -8.04 1.57
C HIS A 560 -8.04 -6.97 2.68
N PHE A 561 -8.83 -5.89 2.64
CA PHE A 561 -8.80 -4.85 3.68
C PHE A 561 -9.44 -5.32 5.00
N ILE A 562 -10.40 -6.23 4.97
CA ILE A 562 -10.97 -6.84 6.18
C ILE A 562 -9.96 -7.79 6.84
N ASN A 563 -9.17 -8.50 6.03
CA ASN A 563 -8.21 -9.50 6.52
C ASN A 563 -6.85 -8.91 6.92
N ARG A 564 -6.43 -7.79 6.34
CA ARG A 564 -5.17 -7.11 6.71
C ARG A 564 -5.43 -6.07 7.80
N LYS A 565 -5.31 -6.48 9.06
CA LYS A 565 -5.44 -5.61 10.22
C LYS A 565 -4.09 -5.00 10.62
N LEU A 566 -4.12 -3.74 11.04
CA LEU A 566 -3.01 -3.11 11.73
C LEU A 566 -3.14 -3.42 13.21
N GLU A 567 -2.11 -4.05 13.77
CA GLU A 567 -2.03 -4.38 15.19
C GLU A 567 -0.63 -4.03 15.71
N PHE A 568 -0.58 -3.34 16.84
CA PHE A 568 0.67 -3.09 17.57
C PHE A 568 0.88 -4.20 18.58
N THR A 569 2.04 -4.85 18.52
CA THR A 569 2.34 -6.03 19.34
C THR A 569 3.60 -5.83 20.16
N ALA A 570 3.59 -6.37 21.38
CA ALA A 570 4.78 -6.41 22.24
C ALA A 570 5.60 -7.67 21.92
N ALA A 571 6.69 -7.51 21.17
CA ALA A 571 7.54 -8.59 20.63
C ALA A 571 6.79 -9.74 19.92
N GLY A 572 5.59 -9.48 19.39
CA GLY A 572 4.72 -10.50 18.81
C GLY A 572 4.01 -11.42 19.82
N CYS A 573 4.14 -11.19 21.13
CA CYS A 573 3.50 -12.01 22.16
C CYS A 573 2.00 -11.73 22.31
N PHE A 574 1.62 -10.45 22.34
CA PHE A 574 0.23 -10.01 22.50
C PHE A 574 0.01 -8.62 21.88
N CYS A 575 -1.25 -8.35 21.53
CA CYS A 575 -1.69 -7.09 20.93
C CYS A 575 -1.98 -6.03 22.01
N ILE A 576 -1.59 -4.79 21.73
CA ILE A 576 -1.71 -3.68 22.68
C ILE A 576 -3.05 -2.99 22.44
N GLU A 577 -4.04 -3.44 23.19
CA GLU A 577 -5.41 -2.92 23.14
C GLU A 577 -5.84 -2.39 24.52
N LEU A 578 -6.92 -1.60 24.57
CA LEU A 578 -7.50 -1.15 25.85
C LEU A 578 -7.90 -2.29 26.81
N PRO A 579 -8.48 -3.43 26.36
CA PRO A 579 -8.79 -4.56 27.23
C PRO A 579 -7.56 -5.17 27.91
N LEU A 580 -6.38 -5.10 27.28
CA LEU A 580 -5.14 -5.60 27.88
C LEU A 580 -4.78 -4.83 29.17
N ILE A 581 -5.12 -3.54 29.28
CA ILE A 581 -4.91 -2.78 30.52
C ILE A 581 -5.66 -3.43 31.68
N ARG A 582 -6.88 -3.95 31.46
CA ARG A 582 -7.64 -4.63 32.51
C ARG A 582 -6.98 -5.93 32.94
N SER A 583 -6.43 -6.68 31.97
CA SER A 583 -5.69 -7.90 32.26
C SER A 583 -4.40 -7.61 33.03
N ILE A 584 -3.64 -6.60 32.60
CA ILE A 584 -2.44 -6.13 33.30
C ILE A 584 -2.85 -5.70 34.72
N ALA A 585 -3.83 -4.82 34.88
CA ALA A 585 -4.30 -4.37 36.19
C ALA A 585 -4.71 -5.53 37.10
N ALA A 586 -5.45 -6.52 36.58
CA ALA A 586 -5.85 -7.72 37.35
C ALA A 586 -4.64 -8.56 37.79
N ILE A 587 -3.65 -8.74 36.91
CA ILE A 587 -2.41 -9.46 37.22
C ILE A 587 -1.61 -8.68 38.27
N LEU A 588 -1.45 -7.37 38.09
CA LEU A 588 -0.74 -6.49 39.01
C LEU A 588 -1.41 -6.51 40.41
N THR A 589 -2.74 -6.49 40.49
CA THR A 589 -3.45 -6.64 41.77
C THR A 589 -3.24 -8.01 42.39
N THR A 590 -3.17 -9.07 41.58
CA THR A 590 -2.93 -10.43 42.09
C THR A 590 -1.52 -10.55 42.67
N TYR A 591 -0.51 -10.03 41.97
CA TYR A 591 0.86 -9.99 42.48
C TYR A 591 0.99 -9.12 43.73
N LEU A 592 0.29 -7.98 43.77
CA LEU A 592 0.27 -7.12 44.95
C LEU A 592 -0.28 -7.88 46.17
N VAL A 593 -1.38 -8.63 46.01
CA VAL A 593 -1.94 -9.47 47.08
C VAL A 593 -0.96 -10.54 47.53
N ILE A 594 -0.28 -11.21 46.59
CA ILE A 594 0.75 -12.22 46.92
C ILE A 594 1.89 -11.59 47.72
N LEU A 595 2.38 -10.41 47.30
CA LEU A 595 3.46 -9.71 48.02
C LEU A 595 3.04 -9.31 49.43
N LEU A 596 1.79 -8.90 49.63
CA LEU A 596 1.24 -8.58 50.95
C LEU A 596 1.06 -9.82 51.84
N GLN A 597 0.84 -11.00 51.26
CA GLN A 597 0.73 -12.27 52.00
C GLN A 597 2.08 -12.87 52.41
N LEU A 598 3.17 -12.42 51.80
CA LEU A 598 4.54 -12.87 52.09
C LEU A 598 5.24 -12.03 53.17
N GLN A 599 4.58 -10.98 53.67
CA GLN A 599 4.91 -10.30 54.94
C GLN A 599 4.36 -11.09 56.12
#